data_AF-A0A640KPW3-F1
#
_entry.id   AF-A0A640KPW3-F1
#
_cell.length_a   1.000
_cell.length_b   1.000
_cell.length_c   1.000
_cell.angle_alpha   90.00
_cell.angle_beta   90.00
_cell.angle_gamma   90.00
#
_symmetry.space_group_name_H-M   'P 1'
#
loop_
_entity.id
_entity.type
_entity.pdbx_description
1 polymer ?
#
loop_
_entity_poly.entity_id
_entity_poly.type
_entity_poly.pdbx_seq_one_letter_code
_entity_poly.pdbx_strand_id
1 'polypeptide(L)'
;MIYVSFAVGASAFSFLNACGSIACWYGSRRRVMLVTGAINTCIGAAAVVLYPYDAKLSNMYMCTVATSASAQYVLHAMRTPQLLAPSMMNLLYALWSVGLLVYAFQRARWVYALRYD
;
A
#
# COMPACT_ATOMS: atom_id res chain seq x y z
N MET A 1 -4.57 15.76 17.38
CA MET A 1 -4.61 14.92 16.15
C MET A 1 -4.05 15.76 15.02
N ILE A 2 -2.93 15.35 14.40
CA ILE A 2 -2.43 16.01 13.20
C ILE A 2 -3.35 15.61 12.05
N TYR A 3 -4.01 16.59 11.42
CA TYR A 3 -4.85 16.35 10.24
C TYR A 3 -3.95 16.15 9.02
N VAL A 4 -3.90 14.93 8.51
CA VAL A 4 -3.20 14.60 7.26
C VAL A 4 -4.26 14.46 6.17
N SER A 5 -4.18 15.28 5.12
CA SER A 5 -5.14 15.22 4.03
C SER A 5 -5.09 13.87 3.31
N PHE A 6 -6.24 13.43 2.79
CA PHE A 6 -6.33 12.18 2.02
C PHE A 6 -5.32 12.14 0.87
N ALA A 7 -5.23 13.24 0.10
CA ALA A 7 -4.31 13.36 -1.03
C ALA A 7 -2.84 13.17 -0.61
N VAL A 8 -2.42 13.75 0.52
CA VAL A 8 -1.05 13.59 1.03
C VAL A 8 -0.79 12.14 1.44
N GLY A 9 -1.71 11.53 2.20
CA GLY A 9 -1.57 10.13 2.61
C GLY A 9 -1.57 9.15 1.42
N ALA A 10 -2.42 9.39 0.42
CA ALA A 10 -2.54 8.54 -0.76
C ALA A 10 -1.36 8.70 -1.73
N SER A 11 -0.83 9.91 -1.85
CA SER A 11 0.38 10.18 -2.65
C SER A 11 1.61 9.55 -2.00
N ALA A 12 1.77 9.70 -0.68
CA ALA A 12 2.85 9.07 0.07
C ALA A 12 2.79 7.53 -0.05
N PHE A 13 1.60 6.94 0.08
CA PHE A 13 1.38 5.51 -0.16
C PHE A 13 1.85 5.09 -1.55
N SER A 14 1.40 5.82 -2.58
CA SER A 14 1.66 5.47 -3.99
C SER A 14 3.15 5.55 -4.32
N PHE A 15 3.84 6.57 -3.80
CA PHE A 15 5.28 6.75 -3.94
C PHE A 15 6.06 5.63 -3.21
N LEU A 16 5.77 5.40 -1.93
CA LEU A 16 6.47 4.39 -1.15
C LEU A 16 6.23 2.97 -1.68
N ASN A 17 5.03 2.67 -2.18
CA ASN A 17 4.71 1.40 -2.82
C ASN A 17 5.49 1.20 -4.13
N ALA A 18 5.65 2.25 -4.94
CA ALA A 18 6.48 2.18 -6.14
C ALA A 18 7.96 1.94 -5.78
N CYS A 19 8.50 2.70 -4.83
CA CYS A 19 9.88 2.53 -4.35
C CYS A 19 10.12 1.13 -3.76
N GLY A 20 9.21 0.65 -2.91
CA GLY A 20 9.29 -0.67 -2.31
C GLY A 20 9.24 -1.78 -3.37
N SER A 21 8.39 -1.63 -4.39
CA SER A 21 8.26 -2.58 -5.49
C SER A 21 9.54 -2.67 -6.34
N ILE A 22 10.16 -1.52 -6.62
CA ILE A 22 11.46 -1.43 -7.30
C ILE A 22 12.55 -2.09 -6.45
N ALA A 23 12.63 -1.79 -5.15
CA ALA A 23 13.61 -2.38 -4.25
C ALA A 23 13.47 -3.91 -4.18
N CYS A 24 12.23 -4.42 -4.10
CA CYS A 24 11.95 -5.86 -4.12
C CYS A 24 12.38 -6.51 -5.42
N TRP A 25 12.16 -5.83 -6.55
CA TRP A 25 12.62 -6.32 -7.85
C TRP A 25 14.15 -6.34 -7.95
N TYR A 26 14.85 -5.33 -7.43
CA TYR A 26 16.31 -5.35 -7.39
C TYR A 26 16.85 -6.52 -6.57
N GLY A 27 16.26 -6.79 -5.40
CA GLY A 27 16.70 -7.88 -4.51
C GLY A 27 16.35 -9.29 -4.98
N SER A 28 15.18 -9.48 -5.58
CA SER A 28 14.66 -10.81 -5.93
C SER A 28 14.60 -11.12 -7.43
N ARG A 29 14.84 -10.11 -8.29
CA ARG A 29 14.64 -10.12 -9.75
C ARG A 29 13.24 -10.51 -10.21
N ARG A 30 12.25 -10.56 -9.32
CA ARG A 30 10.87 -10.94 -9.67
C ARG A 30 10.11 -9.78 -10.31
N ARG A 31 9.88 -9.88 -11.61
CA ARG A 31 9.11 -8.89 -12.40
C ARG A 31 7.69 -8.67 -11.89
N VAL A 32 7.09 -9.68 -11.25
CA VAL A 32 5.74 -9.60 -10.68
C VAL A 32 5.64 -8.45 -9.67
N MET A 33 6.67 -8.20 -8.85
CA MET A 33 6.65 -7.11 -7.87
C MET A 33 6.59 -5.73 -8.53
N LEU A 34 7.25 -5.54 -9.69
CA LEU A 34 7.14 -4.30 -10.46
C LEU A 34 5.74 -4.10 -11.03
N VAL A 35 5.18 -5.15 -11.65
CA VAL A 35 3.86 -5.07 -12.29
C VAL A 35 2.78 -4.77 -11.26
N THR A 36 2.77 -5.51 -10.16
CA THR A 36 1.75 -5.30 -9.12
C THR A 36 1.97 -3.99 -8.37
N GLY A 37 3.22 -3.59 -8.16
CA GLY A 37 3.59 -2.27 -7.65
C GLY A 37 3.02 -1.14 -8.50
N ALA A 38 3.25 -1.20 -9.82
CA ALA A 38 2.73 -0.21 -10.77
C ALA A 38 1.20 -0.17 -10.76
N ILE A 39 0.53 -1.32 -10.78
CA ILE A 39 -0.95 -1.39 -10.72
C ILE A 39 -1.47 -0.75 -9.44
N ASN A 40 -0.94 -1.13 -8.28
CA ASN A 40 -1.38 -0.60 -6.99
C ASN A 40 -1.14 0.92 -6.92
N THR A 41 0.01 1.40 -7.39
CA THR A 41 0.33 2.83 -7.45
C THR A 41 -0.60 3.59 -8.41
N CYS A 42 -0.94 3.03 -9.57
CA CYS A 42 -1.89 3.64 -10.50
C CYS A 42 -3.31 3.72 -9.92
N ILE A 43 -3.79 2.65 -9.27
CA ILE A 43 -5.12 2.67 -8.64
C ILE A 43 -5.13 3.65 -7.45
N GLY A 44 -4.02 3.75 -6.70
CA GLY A 44 -3.87 4.74 -5.63
C GLY A 44 -3.93 6.19 -6.14
N ALA A 45 -3.25 6.47 -7.25
CA ALA A 45 -3.34 7.77 -7.92
C ALA A 45 -4.74 8.04 -8.47
N ALA A 46 -5.38 7.03 -9.06
CA ALA A 46 -6.74 7.10 -9.58
C ALA A 46 -7.75 7.42 -8.47
N ALA A 47 -7.58 6.87 -7.26
CA ALA A 47 -8.42 7.20 -6.11
C ALA A 47 -8.32 8.67 -5.68
N VAL A 48 -7.22 9.36 -5.98
CA VAL A 48 -7.06 10.80 -5.71
C VAL A 48 -7.70 11.64 -6.82
N VAL A 49 -7.59 11.21 -8.08
CA VAL A 49 -7.95 12.00 -9.26
C VAL A 49 -9.40 11.79 -9.71
N LEU A 50 -9.91 10.57 -9.68
CA LEU A 50 -11.22 10.22 -10.27
C LEU A 50 -12.39 10.47 -9.33
N TYR A 51 -12.17 10.42 -8.02
CA TYR A 51 -13.24 10.49 -7.02
C TYR A 51 -13.06 11.63 -5.99
N PRO A 52 -12.69 12.86 -6.40
CA PRO A 52 -12.39 13.94 -5.47
C PRO A 52 -13.58 14.33 -4.57
N TYR A 53 -14.81 14.06 -5.01
CA TYR A 53 -16.04 14.38 -4.29
C TYR A 53 -16.71 13.16 -3.61
N ASP A 54 -16.26 11.94 -3.91
CA ASP A 54 -16.76 10.71 -3.28
C ASP A 54 -15.67 10.18 -2.32
N ALA A 55 -15.69 10.72 -1.10
CA ALA A 55 -14.73 10.39 -0.07
C ALA A 55 -14.83 8.91 0.34
N LYS A 56 -16.03 8.31 0.30
CA LYS A 56 -16.25 6.92 0.67
C LYS A 56 -15.59 5.99 -0.35
N LEU A 57 -15.86 6.22 -1.63
CA LEU A 57 -15.31 5.42 -2.71
C LEU A 57 -13.78 5.57 -2.78
N SER A 58 -13.26 6.79 -2.65
CA SER A 58 -11.81 7.05 -2.60
C SER A 58 -11.10 6.29 -1.47
N ASN A 59 -11.67 6.30 -0.26
CA ASN A 59 -11.12 5.54 0.87
C ASN A 59 -11.24 4.03 0.65
N MET A 60 -12.31 3.54 0.01
CA MET A 60 -12.48 2.12 -0.32
C MET A 60 -11.44 1.63 -1.33
N TYR A 61 -11.17 2.40 -2.40
CA TYR A 61 -10.11 2.09 -3.36
C TYR A 61 -8.75 2.03 -2.67
N MET A 62 -8.39 3.04 -1.86
CA MET A 62 -7.12 3.05 -1.14
C MET A 62 -7.00 1.90 -0.13
N CYS A 63 -8.09 1.53 0.55
CA CYS A 63 -8.12 0.38 1.44
C CYS A 63 -7.81 -0.92 0.70
N THR A 64 -8.50 -1.15 -0.43
CA THR A 64 -8.34 -2.34 -1.27
C THR A 64 -6.91 -2.44 -1.80
N VAL A 65 -6.36 -1.34 -2.32
CA VAL A 65 -5.01 -1.27 -2.85
C VAL A 65 -3.94 -1.47 -1.78
N ALA A 66 -4.13 -0.90 -0.59
CA ALA A 66 -3.20 -1.09 0.52
C ALA A 66 -3.20 -2.53 1.03
N THR A 67 -4.37 -3.17 1.05
CA THR A 67 -4.53 -4.58 1.42
C THR A 67 -3.90 -5.50 0.37
N SER A 68 -4.14 -5.24 -0.92
CA SER A 68 -3.56 -6.01 -2.01
C SER A 68 -2.04 -5.90 -2.04
N ALA A 69 -1.50 -4.69 -1.84
CA ALA A 69 -0.07 -4.47 -1.70
C ALA A 69 0.49 -5.29 -0.54
N SER A 70 -0.10 -5.18 0.65
CA SER A 70 0.39 -5.92 1.82
C SER A 70 0.38 -7.43 1.59
N ALA A 71 -0.71 -7.99 1.05
CA ALA A 71 -0.81 -9.40 0.74
C ALA A 71 0.29 -9.84 -0.26
N GLN A 72 0.59 -9.01 -1.27
CA GLN A 72 1.66 -9.30 -2.22
C GLN A 72 3.04 -9.30 -1.57
N TYR A 73 3.34 -8.33 -0.69
CA TYR A 73 4.60 -8.31 0.05
C TYR A 73 4.72 -9.51 1.00
N VAL A 74 3.64 -9.89 1.69
CA VAL A 74 3.64 -11.08 2.56
C VAL A 74 3.86 -12.37 1.75
N LEU A 75 3.14 -12.55 0.64
CA LEU A 75 3.31 -13.71 -0.24
C LEU A 75 4.72 -13.75 -0.86
N HIS A 76 5.29 -12.57 -1.16
CA HIS A 76 6.65 -12.45 -1.64
C HIS A 76 7.67 -12.88 -0.58
N ALA A 77 7.51 -12.46 0.68
CA ALA A 77 8.35 -12.90 1.79
C ALA A 77 8.26 -14.42 2.01
N MET A 78 7.05 -15.00 1.99
CA MET A 78 6.86 -16.45 2.14
C MET A 78 7.55 -17.25 1.02
N ARG A 79 7.56 -16.72 -0.21
CA ARG A 79 8.23 -17.35 -1.35
C ARG A 79 9.72 -17.05 -1.46
N THR A 80 10.28 -16.23 -0.57
CA THR A 80 11.68 -15.79 -0.63
C THR A 80 12.26 -15.87 0.79
N PRO A 81 12.66 -17.07 1.26
CA PRO A 81 13.00 -17.31 2.67
C PRO A 81 14.18 -16.46 3.17
N GLN A 82 15.01 -15.92 2.28
CA GLN A 82 16.03 -14.92 2.61
C GLN A 82 15.45 -13.63 3.21
N LEU A 83 14.20 -13.28 2.89
CA LEU A 83 13.47 -12.14 3.46
C LEU A 83 12.90 -12.45 4.85
N LEU A 84 12.90 -13.71 5.28
CA LEU A 84 12.51 -14.13 6.63
C LEU A 84 13.71 -14.19 7.59
N ALA A 85 14.93 -14.10 7.06
CA ALA A 85 16.13 -14.06 7.89
C ALA A 85 16.20 -12.74 8.69
N PRO A 86 16.77 -12.75 9.91
CA PRO A 86 16.94 -11.51 10.66
C PRO A 86 17.97 -10.60 9.97
N SER A 87 17.50 -9.49 9.40
CA SER A 87 18.34 -8.42 8.86
C SER A 87 17.63 -7.09 8.95
N MET A 88 18.39 -5.98 9.00
CA MET A 88 17.82 -4.64 9.06
C MET A 88 16.91 -4.34 7.85
N MET A 89 17.26 -4.85 6.68
CA MET A 89 16.45 -4.70 5.46
C MET A 89 15.14 -5.49 5.53
N ASN A 90 15.17 -6.68 6.11
CA ASN A 90 13.96 -7.50 6.28
C ASN A 90 13.03 -6.92 7.36
N LEU A 91 13.60 -6.24 8.38
CA LEU A 91 12.81 -5.49 9.34
C LEU A 91 12.10 -4.30 8.69
N LEU A 92 12.78 -3.54 7.83
CA LEU A 92 12.15 -2.47 7.05
C LEU A 92 11.05 -3.01 6.11
N TYR A 93 11.28 -4.18 5.51
CA TYR A 93 10.29 -4.87 4.67
C TYR A 93 9.03 -5.27 5.46
N ALA A 94 9.22 -5.83 6.65
CA ALA A 94 8.13 -6.21 7.55
C ALA A 94 7.37 -4.97 8.03
N LEU A 95 8.08 -3.93 8.45
CA LEU A 95 7.49 -2.65 8.84
C LEU A 95 6.69 -2.01 7.71
N TRP A 96 7.18 -2.09 6.47
CA TRP A 96 6.44 -1.65 5.29
C TRP A 96 5.14 -2.43 5.11
N SER A 97 5.21 -3.77 5.17
CA SER A 97 4.02 -4.64 5.03
C SER A 97 2.98 -4.40 6.12
N VAL A 98 3.41 -4.18 7.35
CA VAL A 98 2.55 -3.82 8.49
C VAL A 98 2.00 -2.40 8.32
N GLY A 99 2.82 -1.45 7.88
CA GLY A 99 2.41 -0.07 7.60
C GLY A 99 1.30 -0.01 6.55
N LEU A 100 1.38 -0.85 5.52
CA LEU A 100 0.32 -1.01 4.52
C LEU A 100 -0.99 -1.49 5.15
N LEU A 101 -0.95 -2.45 6.07
CA LEU A 101 -2.15 -2.93 6.79
C LEU A 101 -2.74 -1.88 7.72
N VAL A 102 -1.88 -1.15 8.45
CA VAL A 102 -2.32 -0.05 9.32
C VAL A 102 -2.99 1.03 8.49
N TYR A 103 -2.41 1.38 7.33
CA TYR A 103 -3.00 2.34 6.41
C TYR A 103 -4.34 1.84 5.84
N ALA A 104 -4.43 0.57 5.42
CA ALA A 104 -5.67 -0.04 4.97
C ALA A 104 -6.75 0.01 6.07
N PHE A 105 -6.40 -0.34 7.31
CA PHE A 105 -7.30 -0.29 8.45
C PHE A 105 -7.80 1.13 8.72
N GLN A 106 -6.91 2.13 8.67
CA GLN A 106 -7.32 3.53 8.81
C GLN A 106 -8.30 3.95 7.71
N ARG A 107 -8.08 3.53 6.46
CA ARG A 107 -9.00 3.83 5.35
C ARG A 107 -10.34 3.11 5.51
N ALA A 108 -10.34 1.85 5.95
CA ALA A 108 -11.57 1.10 6.26
C ALA A 108 -12.40 1.79 7.35
N ARG A 109 -11.77 2.33 8.39
CA ARG A 109 -12.45 3.11 9.42
C ARG A 109 -13.17 4.33 8.85
N TRP A 110 -12.53 5.04 7.92
CA TRP A 110 -13.16 6.17 7.22
C TRP A 110 -14.33 5.73 6.33
N VAL A 111 -14.22 4.61 5.61
CA VAL A 111 -15.34 4.05 4.84
C VAL A 111 -16.53 3.74 5.74
N TYR A 112 -16.29 3.17 6.93
CA TYR A 112 -17.35 2.86 7.89
C TYR A 112 -17.97 4.12 8.51
N ALA A 113 -17.15 5.13 8.82
CA ALA A 113 -17.62 6.41 9.33
C ALA A 113 -18.51 7.14 8.30
N LEU A 114 -18.12 7.11 7.03
CA LEU A 114 -18.85 7.70 5.90
C LEU A 114 -19.96 6.77 5.36
N ARG A 115 -20.42 5.75 6.12
CA ARG A 115 -21.41 4.80 5.58
C ARG A 115 -22.79 5.42 5.40
N TYR A 116 -23.08 6.46 6.17
CA TYR A 116 -24.38 7.11 6.31
C TYR A 116 -24.43 8.50 5.69
N ASP A 117 -23.30 9.00 5.21
CA ASP A 117 -23.21 10.16 4.32
C ASP A 117 -23.46 9.71 2.87
#